data_AF-A0A8T6IXE4-F1
#
_entry.id   AF-A0A8T6IXE4-F1
#
_cell.length_a   1.000
_cell.length_b   1.000
_cell.length_c   1.000
_cell.angle_alpha   90.00
_cell.angle_beta   90.00
_cell.angle_gamma   90.00
#
_symmetry.space_group_name_H-M   'P 1'
#
loop_
_entity.id
_entity.type
_entity.pdbx_description
1 polymer ?
#
loop_
_entity_poly.entity_id
_entity_poly.type
_entity_poly.pdbx_seq_one_letter_code
_entity_poly.pdbx_strand_id
1 'polypeptide(L)'
;MTTGNEAARRTLPLGWDSDEAQDTAGRFLARLRPADGWIALLLLVANLCVVVMSVERADWAPTPSLVGLLLLAMLTAFVFHKLPVWWWLAILPGLALGALTVIWQISGFSFDGESLGGTGALWERLYLWWEAADTGSINIDKVPFSFGLSVASWLTGFLGAWLFLRHRNLWGVLVMGGLWLLSNLT
;
A
#
# COMPACT_ATOMS: atom_id res chain seq x y z
N MET A 1 -17.29 39.94 -59.02
CA MET A 1 -16.76 38.57 -58.85
C MET A 1 -16.07 38.49 -57.49
N THR A 2 -16.61 37.63 -56.62
CA THR A 2 -16.01 36.96 -55.43
C THR A 2 -15.34 37.84 -54.35
N THR A 3 -16.03 38.34 -53.32
CA THR A 3 -16.37 37.68 -52.03
C THR A 3 -15.31 36.70 -51.51
N GLY A 4 -14.35 37.20 -50.73
CA GLY A 4 -13.30 36.43 -50.05
C GLY A 4 -13.50 36.37 -48.53
N ASN A 5 -14.36 35.44 -48.10
CA ASN A 5 -14.17 34.58 -46.92
C ASN A 5 -13.68 35.22 -45.60
N GLU A 6 -14.52 36.01 -44.94
CA GLU A 6 -14.49 36.14 -43.47
C GLU A 6 -15.05 34.85 -42.87
N ALA A 7 -14.18 33.85 -42.73
CA ALA A 7 -14.51 32.61 -42.03
C ALA A 7 -14.75 32.94 -40.54
N ALA A 8 -16.03 33.03 -40.21
CA ALA A 8 -16.57 33.16 -38.88
C ALA A 8 -15.82 32.27 -37.88
N ARG A 9 -15.13 32.91 -36.93
CA ARG A 9 -14.84 32.29 -35.64
C ARG A 9 -16.18 32.00 -34.97
N ARG A 10 -16.72 30.80 -35.23
CA ARG A 10 -17.78 30.22 -34.40
C ARG A 10 -17.16 29.98 -33.02
N THR A 11 -17.24 30.98 -32.15
CA THR A 11 -17.23 30.75 -30.71
C THR A 11 -18.45 29.90 -30.41
N LEU A 12 -18.25 28.59 -30.27
CA LEU A 12 -19.28 27.69 -29.78
C LEU A 12 -19.67 28.17 -28.37
N PRO A 13 -20.96 28.43 -28.09
CA PRO A 13 -21.41 28.94 -26.80
C PRO A 13 -21.53 27.77 -25.82
N LEU A 14 -20.40 27.16 -25.49
CA LEU A 14 -20.18 26.32 -24.33
C LEU A 14 -18.66 26.19 -24.17
N GLY A 15 -18.01 27.31 -23.81
CA GLY A 15 -16.56 27.42 -23.70
C GLY A 15 -16.02 26.62 -22.53
N TRP A 16 -15.78 25.33 -22.75
CA TRP A 16 -14.75 24.62 -21.99
C TRP A 16 -13.41 25.10 -22.53
N ASP A 17 -12.79 26.04 -21.83
CA ASP A 17 -11.49 26.58 -22.20
C ASP A 17 -10.41 25.51 -21.99
N SER A 18 -9.89 24.95 -23.08
CA SER A 18 -8.88 23.90 -23.04
C SER A 18 -7.59 24.37 -22.36
N ASP A 19 -7.33 25.68 -22.38
CA ASP A 19 -6.13 26.27 -21.79
C ASP A 19 -6.24 26.34 -20.25
N GLU A 20 -7.43 26.67 -19.73
CA GLU A 20 -7.72 26.58 -18.29
C GLU A 20 -7.67 25.13 -17.78
N ALA A 21 -8.16 24.17 -18.57
CA ALA A 21 -8.11 22.75 -18.23
C ALA A 21 -6.67 22.23 -18.20
N GLN A 22 -5.83 22.61 -19.18
CA GLN A 22 -4.42 22.25 -19.22
C GLN A 22 -3.61 22.88 -18.07
N ASP A 23 -3.87 24.15 -17.75
CA ASP A 23 -3.19 24.84 -16.66
C ASP A 23 -3.60 24.30 -15.27
N THR A 24 -4.87 23.94 -15.11
CA THR A 24 -5.37 23.27 -13.90
C THR A 24 -4.77 21.88 -13.74
N ALA A 25 -4.70 21.09 -14.82
CA ALA A 25 -4.05 19.78 -14.83
C ALA A 25 -2.54 19.89 -14.53
N GLY A 26 -1.86 20.88 -15.11
CA GLY A 26 -0.44 21.13 -14.87
C GLY A 26 -0.12 21.48 -13.42
N ARG A 27 -0.92 22.36 -12.80
CA ARG A 27 -0.79 22.71 -11.37
C ARG A 27 -1.08 21.52 -10.46
N PHE A 28 -2.06 20.69 -10.82
CA PHE A 28 -2.37 19.47 -10.08
C PHE A 28 -1.23 18.44 -10.16
N LEU A 29 -0.68 18.21 -11.35
CA LEU A 29 0.46 17.32 -11.57
C LEU A 29 1.72 17.81 -10.83
N ALA A 30 1.97 19.13 -10.82
CA ALA A 30 3.07 19.72 -10.08
C ALA A 30 2.93 19.51 -8.56
N ARG A 31 1.70 19.63 -8.03
CA ARG A 31 1.42 19.35 -6.61
C ARG A 31 1.54 17.87 -6.28
N LEU A 32 1.32 16.97 -7.25
CA LEU A 32 1.42 15.53 -7.05
C LEU A 32 2.87 15.01 -7.08
N ARG A 33 3.78 15.69 -7.76
CA ARG A 33 5.16 15.26 -7.97
C ARG A 33 5.93 15.05 -6.65
N PRO A 34 6.53 13.87 -6.41
CA PRO A 34 7.41 13.64 -5.26
C PRO A 34 8.74 14.40 -5.43
N ALA A 35 9.39 14.75 -4.32
CA ALA A 35 10.61 15.56 -4.30
C ALA A 35 11.76 14.96 -5.12
N ASP A 36 11.94 13.63 -5.06
CA ASP A 36 12.97 12.89 -5.81
C ASP A 36 12.50 12.44 -7.22
N GLY A 37 11.28 12.82 -7.62
CA GLY A 37 10.72 12.52 -8.93
C GLY A 37 10.09 11.14 -9.09
N TRP A 38 9.35 10.97 -10.20
CA TRP A 38 8.56 9.76 -10.47
C TRP A 38 9.39 8.50 -10.69
N ILE A 39 10.60 8.63 -11.26
CA ILE A 39 11.50 7.50 -11.49
C ILE A 39 11.91 6.86 -10.16
N ALA A 40 12.28 7.67 -9.17
CA ALA A 40 12.71 7.17 -7.88
C ALA A 40 11.56 6.47 -7.14
N LEU A 41 10.35 7.01 -7.23
CA LEU A 41 9.15 6.36 -6.71
C LEU A 41 8.85 5.03 -7.40
N LEU A 42 8.96 4.95 -8.72
CA LEU A 42 8.75 3.71 -9.48
C LEU A 42 9.80 2.64 -9.12
N LEU A 43 11.06 3.03 -8.96
CA LEU A 43 12.12 2.13 -8.53
C LEU A 43 11.88 1.60 -7.11
N LEU A 44 11.40 2.45 -6.20
CA LEU A 44 11.00 2.02 -4.86
C LEU A 44 9.86 0.99 -4.91
N VAL A 45 8.80 1.28 -5.66
CA VAL A 45 7.66 0.36 -5.84
C VAL A 45 8.14 -0.96 -6.41
N ALA A 46 8.92 -0.94 -7.50
CA ALA A 46 9.45 -2.15 -8.12
C ALA A 46 10.31 -2.97 -7.14
N ASN A 47 11.20 -2.31 -6.39
CA ASN A 47 12.06 -2.95 -5.41
C ASN A 47 11.25 -3.68 -4.33
N LEU A 48 10.31 -3.01 -3.68
CA LEU A 48 9.49 -3.60 -2.63
C LEU A 48 8.54 -4.68 -3.17
N CYS A 49 7.99 -4.49 -4.36
CA CYS A 49 7.16 -5.50 -5.02
C CYS A 49 7.95 -6.79 -5.24
N VAL A 50 9.18 -6.73 -5.75
CA VAL A 50 10.00 -7.94 -5.97
C VAL A 50 10.25 -8.67 -4.65
N VAL A 51 10.54 -7.93 -3.58
CA VAL A 51 10.80 -8.52 -2.26
C VAL A 51 9.56 -9.20 -1.69
N VAL A 52 8.43 -8.51 -1.63
CA VAL A 52 7.19 -9.08 -1.07
C VAL A 52 6.67 -10.23 -1.94
N MET A 53 6.80 -10.09 -3.26
CA MET A 53 6.44 -11.15 -4.21
C MET A 53 7.30 -12.40 -4.04
N SER A 54 8.57 -12.26 -3.63
CA SER A 54 9.42 -13.40 -3.30
C SER A 54 8.84 -14.22 -2.14
N VAL A 55 8.31 -13.55 -1.11
CA VAL A 55 7.77 -14.23 0.07
C VAL A 55 6.35 -14.70 -0.13
N GLU A 56 5.52 -13.95 -0.86
CA GLU A 56 4.20 -14.41 -1.28
C GLU A 56 4.31 -15.71 -2.11
N ARG A 57 5.32 -15.81 -2.98
CA ARG A 57 5.59 -17.03 -3.77
C ARG A 57 6.25 -18.16 -3.00
N ALA A 58 6.77 -17.90 -1.81
CA ALA A 58 7.34 -18.94 -0.96
C ALA A 58 6.25 -19.79 -0.28
N ASP A 59 4.98 -19.38 -0.41
CA ASP A 59 3.79 -20.16 -0.04
C ASP A 59 3.81 -20.66 1.41
N TRP A 60 4.35 -19.84 2.32
CA TRP A 60 4.47 -20.17 3.74
C TRP A 60 3.11 -20.39 4.41
N ALA A 61 2.09 -19.63 4.00
CA ALA A 61 0.72 -19.80 4.44
C ALA A 61 -0.24 -19.22 3.38
N PRO A 62 -1.50 -19.68 3.35
CA PRO A 62 -2.54 -19.04 2.55
C PRO A 62 -2.72 -17.58 2.99
N THR A 63 -2.45 -16.62 2.11
CA THR A 63 -2.65 -15.20 2.38
C THR A 63 -3.50 -14.55 1.29
N PRO A 64 -4.22 -13.46 1.61
CA PRO A 64 -4.60 -12.47 0.61
C PRO A 64 -3.35 -11.94 -0.12
N SER A 65 -3.54 -11.22 -1.22
CA SER A 65 -2.40 -10.70 -1.98
C SER A 65 -1.53 -9.75 -1.13
N LEU A 66 -0.33 -10.21 -0.80
CA LEU A 66 0.63 -9.44 -0.01
C LEU A 66 1.16 -8.26 -0.82
N VAL A 67 1.41 -8.44 -2.12
CA VAL A 67 1.77 -7.35 -3.03
C VAL A 67 0.64 -6.32 -3.12
N GLY A 68 -0.63 -6.76 -3.15
CA GLY A 68 -1.78 -5.85 -3.13
C GLY A 68 -1.83 -5.00 -1.85
N LEU A 69 -1.63 -5.62 -0.69
CA LEU A 69 -1.51 -4.95 0.61
C LEU A 69 -0.34 -3.95 0.63
N LEU A 70 0.82 -4.36 0.13
CA LEU A 70 2.00 -3.50 0.00
C LEU A 70 1.67 -2.24 -0.80
N LEU A 71 1.10 -2.40 -2.00
CA LEU A 71 0.77 -1.29 -2.88
C LEU A 71 -0.24 -0.32 -2.24
N LEU A 72 -1.26 -0.86 -1.55
CA LEU A 72 -2.24 -0.04 -0.83
C LEU A 72 -1.61 0.71 0.35
N ALA A 73 -0.68 0.07 1.06
CA ALA A 73 0.09 0.69 2.14
C ALA A 73 0.99 1.82 1.61
N MET A 74 1.66 1.59 0.46
CA MET A 74 2.46 2.61 -0.22
C MET A 74 1.60 3.79 -0.71
N LEU A 75 0.40 3.52 -1.23
CA LEU A 75 -0.55 4.58 -1.60
C LEU A 75 -0.99 5.39 -0.38
N THR A 76 -1.24 4.71 0.74
CA THR A 76 -1.59 5.37 2.00
C THR A 76 -0.43 6.25 2.50
N ALA A 77 0.80 5.75 2.47
CA ALA A 77 1.98 6.57 2.76
C ALA A 77 2.11 7.77 1.81
N PHE A 78 1.80 7.58 0.52
CA PHE A 78 1.80 8.66 -0.47
C PHE A 78 0.71 9.71 -0.19
N VAL A 79 -0.44 9.36 0.37
CA VAL A 79 -1.42 10.37 0.81
C VAL A 79 -0.92 11.08 2.07
N PHE A 80 -0.39 10.32 3.03
CA PHE A 80 -0.03 10.83 4.36
C PHE A 80 1.25 11.66 4.40
N HIS A 81 2.20 11.46 3.48
CA HIS A 81 3.45 12.26 3.48
C HIS A 81 3.21 13.75 3.22
N LYS A 82 2.08 14.11 2.60
CA LYS A 82 1.72 15.51 2.30
C LYS A 82 1.02 16.23 3.45
N LEU A 83 0.64 15.50 4.49
CA LEU A 83 -0.01 16.10 5.64
C LEU A 83 1.01 16.96 6.40
N PRO A 84 0.74 18.26 6.65
CA PRO A 84 1.64 19.16 7.38
C PRO A 84 1.60 18.92 8.89
N VAL A 85 1.52 17.65 9.30
CA VAL A 85 1.38 17.21 10.69
C VAL A 85 2.72 16.69 11.19
N TRP A 86 2.97 16.77 12.50
CA TRP A 86 4.18 16.23 13.11
C TRP A 86 4.37 14.75 12.75
N TRP A 87 5.62 14.33 12.55
CA TRP A 87 5.95 13.07 11.88
C TRP A 87 5.35 11.82 12.57
N TRP A 88 5.33 11.78 13.90
CA TRP A 88 4.78 10.63 14.66
C TRP A 88 3.25 10.55 14.60
N LEU A 89 2.56 11.70 14.50
CA LEU A 89 1.11 11.79 14.38
C LEU A 89 0.59 11.24 13.05
N ALA A 90 1.42 11.19 12.00
CA ALA A 90 1.06 10.58 10.72
C ALA A 90 1.16 9.05 10.73
N ILE A 91 1.95 8.48 11.66
CA ILE A 91 2.17 7.03 11.75
C ILE A 91 0.95 6.35 12.37
N LEU A 92 0.44 6.86 13.49
CA LEU A 92 -0.72 6.28 14.19
C LEU A 92 -1.95 6.02 13.28
N PRO A 93 -2.46 7.00 12.52
CA PRO A 93 -3.58 6.76 11.61
C PRO A 93 -3.22 5.81 10.46
N GLY A 94 -1.98 5.81 9.96
CA GLY A 94 -1.55 4.85 8.94
C GLY A 94 -1.48 3.42 9.46
N LEU A 95 -1.08 3.23 10.72
CA LEU A 95 -1.13 1.94 11.40
C LEU A 95 -2.57 1.50 11.68
N ALA A 96 -3.44 2.42 12.10
CA ALA A 96 -4.85 2.13 12.31
C ALA A 96 -5.55 1.70 11.00
N LEU A 97 -5.30 2.42 9.90
CA LEU A 97 -5.79 2.03 8.57
C LEU A 97 -5.24 0.67 8.13
N GLY A 98 -3.98 0.39 8.44
CA GLY A 98 -3.38 -0.92 8.18
C GLY A 98 -4.05 -2.04 8.94
N ALA A 99 -4.22 -1.87 10.25
CA ALA A 99 -4.90 -2.85 11.09
C ALA A 99 -6.33 -3.12 10.57
N LEU A 100 -7.09 -2.07 10.25
CA LEU A 100 -8.43 -2.20 9.67
C LEU A 100 -8.40 -2.96 8.34
N THR A 101 -7.46 -2.63 7.47
CA THR A 101 -7.34 -3.27 6.14
C THR A 101 -6.98 -4.75 6.27
N VAL A 102 -6.00 -5.08 7.11
CA VAL A 102 -5.57 -6.47 7.34
C VAL A 102 -6.68 -7.29 7.97
N ILE A 103 -7.34 -6.76 9.01
CA ILE A 103 -8.50 -7.42 9.64
C ILE A 103 -9.58 -7.67 8.60
N TRP A 104 -9.93 -6.65 7.80
CA TRP A 104 -10.95 -6.78 6.77
C TRP A 104 -10.62 -7.85 5.73
N GLN A 105 -9.38 -7.85 5.19
CA GLN A 105 -8.98 -8.83 4.18
C GLN A 105 -8.94 -10.25 4.72
N ILE A 106 -8.36 -10.47 5.90
CA ILE A 106 -8.26 -11.80 6.50
C ILE A 106 -9.64 -12.31 6.92
N SER A 107 -10.50 -11.45 7.47
CA SER A 107 -11.87 -11.81 7.85
C SER A 107 -12.71 -12.29 6.66
N GLY A 108 -12.44 -11.77 5.46
CA GLY A 108 -13.11 -12.15 4.22
C GLY A 108 -12.38 -13.22 3.41
N PHE A 109 -11.23 -13.72 3.88
CA PHE A 109 -10.42 -14.69 3.17
C PHE A 109 -10.86 -16.13 3.49
N SER A 110 -10.69 -17.01 2.50
CA SER A 110 -10.98 -18.43 2.65
C SER A 110 -9.69 -19.22 2.82
N PHE A 111 -9.63 -20.06 3.86
CA PHE A 111 -8.53 -20.97 4.12
C PHE A 111 -8.95 -22.39 3.76
N ASP A 112 -8.19 -23.06 2.91
CA ASP A 112 -8.47 -24.44 2.46
C ASP A 112 -9.90 -24.64 1.88
N GLY A 113 -10.46 -23.60 1.27
CA GLY A 113 -11.80 -23.60 0.67
C GLY A 113 -12.94 -23.21 1.61
N GLU A 114 -12.66 -23.06 2.92
CA GLU A 114 -13.63 -22.62 3.91
C GLU A 114 -13.43 -21.15 4.27
N SER A 115 -14.54 -20.39 4.36
CA SER A 115 -14.49 -19.01 4.84
C SER A 115 -14.06 -18.99 6.31
N LEU A 116 -13.21 -18.03 6.69
CA LEU A 116 -12.79 -17.87 8.08
C LEU A 116 -13.97 -17.67 9.05
N GLY A 117 -15.10 -17.14 8.57
CA GLY A 117 -16.26 -16.83 9.41
C GLY A 117 -16.26 -15.41 9.99
N GLY A 118 -15.45 -14.51 9.42
CA GLY A 118 -15.42 -13.08 9.77
C GLY A 118 -14.45 -12.73 10.91
N THR A 119 -14.62 -11.52 11.45
CA THR A 119 -13.67 -10.92 12.40
C THR A 119 -13.67 -11.61 13.76
N GLY A 120 -14.81 -12.16 14.22
CA GLY A 120 -14.87 -12.91 15.49
C GLY A 120 -13.96 -14.15 15.48
N ALA A 121 -14.05 -14.93 14.41
CA ALA A 121 -13.23 -16.12 14.22
C ALA A 121 -11.73 -15.79 14.06
N LEU A 122 -11.40 -14.66 13.42
CA LEU A 122 -10.01 -14.17 13.36
C LEU A 122 -9.44 -13.97 14.77
N TRP A 123 -10.16 -13.22 15.63
CA TRP A 123 -9.69 -12.94 16.98
C TRP A 123 -9.61 -14.18 17.85
N GLU A 124 -10.57 -15.10 17.73
CA GLU A 124 -10.56 -16.37 18.45
C GLU A 124 -9.32 -17.20 18.08
N ARG A 125 -9.01 -17.36 16.79
CA ARG A 125 -7.85 -18.14 16.32
C ARG A 125 -6.52 -17.50 16.73
N LEU A 126 -6.43 -16.16 16.71
CA LEU A 126 -5.27 -15.44 17.22
C LEU A 126 -5.10 -15.64 18.73
N TYR A 127 -6.20 -15.60 19.50
CA TYR A 127 -6.18 -15.84 20.93
C TYR A 127 -5.73 -17.27 21.26
N LEU A 128 -6.28 -18.28 20.59
CA LEU A 128 -5.90 -19.69 20.78
C LEU A 128 -4.42 -19.93 20.44
N TRP A 129 -3.90 -19.28 19.40
CA TRP A 129 -2.47 -19.34 19.07
C TRP A 129 -1.60 -18.69 20.13
N TRP A 130 -2.02 -17.55 20.68
CA TRP A 130 -1.30 -16.88 21.76
C TRP A 130 -1.31 -17.73 23.04
N GLU A 131 -2.47 -18.27 23.42
CA GLU A 131 -2.62 -19.18 24.56
C GLU A 131 -1.76 -20.44 24.38
N ALA A 132 -1.69 -20.98 23.16
CA ALA A 132 -0.83 -22.12 22.88
C ALA A 132 0.66 -21.79 23.07
N ALA A 133 1.10 -20.62 22.61
CA ALA A 133 2.46 -20.16 22.80
C ALA A 133 2.83 -19.96 24.29
N ASP A 134 1.89 -19.44 25.09
CA ASP A 134 2.09 -19.23 26.54
C ASP A 134 2.14 -20.55 27.32
N THR A 135 1.26 -21.49 26.97
CA THR A 135 1.16 -22.81 27.63
C THR A 135 2.20 -23.82 27.13
N GLY A 136 2.98 -23.47 26.11
CA GLY A 136 3.93 -24.38 25.45
C GLY A 136 3.25 -25.50 24.66
N SER A 137 1.96 -25.34 24.33
CA SER A 137 1.24 -26.28 23.46
C SER A 137 1.44 -25.93 21.98
N ILE A 138 1.17 -26.90 21.11
CA ILE A 138 1.38 -26.74 19.66
C ILE A 138 0.06 -26.34 19.01
N ASN A 139 0.03 -25.20 18.34
CA ASN A 139 -1.06 -24.80 17.45
C ASN A 139 -0.57 -24.74 16.00
N ILE A 140 -1.16 -25.56 15.11
CA ILE A 140 -0.83 -25.65 13.68
C ILE A 140 -1.70 -24.74 12.79
N ASP A 141 -2.39 -23.80 13.40
CA ASP A 141 -3.24 -22.85 12.71
C ASP A 141 -2.44 -21.97 11.74
N LYS A 142 -2.92 -21.87 10.49
CA LYS A 142 -2.33 -21.03 9.43
C LYS A 142 -2.72 -19.56 9.57
N VAL A 143 -3.83 -19.25 10.24
CA VAL A 143 -4.39 -17.88 10.34
C VAL A 143 -3.45 -16.90 11.04
N PRO A 144 -2.84 -17.22 12.20
CA PRO A 144 -1.89 -16.33 12.87
C PRO A 144 -0.68 -15.98 12.00
N PHE A 145 -0.17 -16.96 11.26
CA PHE A 145 0.96 -16.76 10.36
C PHE A 145 0.59 -15.87 9.16
N SER A 146 -0.56 -16.14 8.53
CA SER A 146 -1.13 -15.32 7.45
C SER A 146 -1.38 -13.87 7.88
N PHE A 147 -1.90 -13.69 9.10
CA PHE A 147 -2.09 -12.38 9.72
C PHE A 147 -0.74 -11.66 9.92
N GLY A 148 0.27 -12.36 10.44
CA GLY A 148 1.62 -11.83 10.63
C GLY A 148 2.26 -11.35 9.33
N LEU A 149 2.19 -12.15 8.27
CA LEU A 149 2.67 -11.77 6.93
C LEU A 149 1.94 -10.54 6.38
N SER A 150 0.62 -10.47 6.57
CA SER A 150 -0.19 -9.34 6.12
C SER A 150 0.17 -8.04 6.84
N VAL A 151 0.36 -8.11 8.17
CA VAL A 151 0.83 -6.97 8.98
C VAL A 151 2.23 -6.54 8.54
N ALA A 152 3.15 -7.49 8.38
CA ALA A 152 4.50 -7.20 7.92
C ALA A 152 4.48 -6.50 6.54
N SER A 153 3.60 -6.95 5.63
CA SER A 153 3.53 -6.41 4.26
C SER A 153 3.06 -4.96 4.30
N TRP A 154 2.01 -4.70 5.09
CA TRP A 154 1.53 -3.34 5.33
C TRP A 154 2.62 -2.44 5.92
N LEU A 155 3.30 -2.89 6.98
CA LEU A 155 4.36 -2.10 7.62
C LEU A 155 5.50 -1.81 6.65
N THR A 156 5.89 -2.77 5.82
CA THR A 156 6.95 -2.62 4.82
C THR A 156 6.57 -1.57 3.77
N GLY A 157 5.35 -1.65 3.23
CA GLY A 157 4.87 -0.69 2.24
C GLY A 157 4.67 0.70 2.83
N PHE A 158 4.00 0.79 3.97
CA PHE A 158 3.69 2.06 4.62
C PHE A 158 4.95 2.76 5.13
N LEU A 159 5.73 2.12 6.00
CA LEU A 159 6.93 2.74 6.58
C LEU A 159 8.01 2.94 5.53
N GLY A 160 8.21 1.96 4.63
CA GLY A 160 9.19 2.07 3.55
C GLY A 160 8.91 3.26 2.63
N ALA A 161 7.67 3.39 2.15
CA ALA A 161 7.29 4.53 1.32
C ALA A 161 7.25 5.85 2.10
N TRP A 162 6.75 5.86 3.34
CA TRP A 162 6.66 7.08 4.13
C TRP A 162 8.04 7.65 4.48
N LEU A 163 8.99 6.82 4.91
CA LEU A 163 10.38 7.22 5.19
C LEU A 163 11.08 7.73 3.94
N PHE A 164 10.90 7.05 2.81
CA PHE A 164 11.47 7.48 1.54
C PHE A 164 10.89 8.84 1.10
N LEU A 165 9.57 8.96 1.04
CA LEU A 165 8.91 10.17 0.55
C LEU A 165 9.12 11.39 1.45
N ARG A 166 9.16 11.21 2.78
CA ARG A 166 9.26 12.32 3.73
C ARG A 166 10.69 12.67 4.11
N HIS A 167 11.56 11.66 4.24
CA HIS A 167 12.92 11.82 4.77
C HIS A 167 14.02 11.47 3.76
N ARG A 168 13.67 11.02 2.55
CA ARG A 168 14.62 10.60 1.51
C ARG A 168 15.54 9.47 2.01
N ASN A 169 15.03 8.67 2.95
CA ASN A 169 15.78 7.62 3.63
C ASN A 169 15.40 6.25 3.07
N LEU A 170 16.37 5.59 2.44
CA LEU A 170 16.23 4.25 1.85
C LEU A 170 16.48 3.11 2.84
N TRP A 171 17.07 3.38 4.02
CA TRP A 171 17.44 2.34 4.98
C TRP A 171 16.24 1.58 5.54
N GLY A 172 15.10 2.26 5.73
CA GLY A 172 13.87 1.59 6.16
C GLY A 172 13.39 0.54 5.16
N VAL A 173 13.55 0.81 3.86
CA VAL A 173 13.20 -0.10 2.76
C VAL A 173 14.17 -1.27 2.72
N LEU A 174 15.47 -1.00 2.83
CA LEU A 174 16.53 -2.01 2.73
C LEU A 174 16.53 -2.96 3.94
N VAL A 175 16.36 -2.46 5.16
CA VAL A 175 16.32 -3.29 6.36
C VAL A 175 15.08 -4.17 6.34
N MET A 176 13.90 -3.59 6.09
CA MET A 176 12.67 -4.37 6.05
C MET A 176 12.73 -5.38 4.91
N GLY A 177 13.08 -4.95 3.69
CA GLY A 177 13.17 -5.85 2.55
C GLY A 177 14.22 -6.95 2.72
N GLY A 178 15.34 -6.64 3.40
CA GLY A 178 16.34 -7.64 3.78
C GLY A 178 15.77 -8.71 4.71
N LEU A 179 14.98 -8.33 5.72
CA LEU A 179 14.33 -9.29 6.63
C LEU A 179 13.40 -10.26 5.88
N TRP A 180 12.64 -9.77 4.91
CA TRP A 180 11.78 -10.60 4.05
C TRP A 180 12.57 -11.59 3.20
N LEU A 181 13.70 -11.17 2.62
CA LEU A 181 14.54 -12.07 1.83
C LEU A 181 15.25 -13.10 2.71
N LEU A 182 15.68 -12.71 3.92
CA LEU A 182 16.31 -13.60 4.88
C LEU A 182 15.34 -14.68 5.38
N SER A 183 14.06 -14.36 5.56
CA SER A 183 13.06 -15.38 5.91
C SER A 183 12.88 -16.43 4.81
N ASN A 184 13.37 -16.19 3.59
CA ASN A 184 13.20 -17.08 2.45
C ASN A 184 14.42 -17.99 2.18
N LEU A 185 15.42 -18.01 3.07
CA LEU A 185 16.69 -18.74 2.91
C LEU A 185 16.71 -20.14 3.56
N THR A 186 15.56 -20.70 3.87
CA THR A 186 15.39 -22.01 4.52
C THR A 186 14.42 -22.88 3.75
#